data_AF-A0A286C8G0-F1
#
_entry.id   AF-A0A286C8G0-F1
#
_cell.length_a   1.000
_cell.length_b   1.000
_cell.length_c   1.000
_cell.angle_alpha   90.00
_cell.angle_beta   90.00
_cell.angle_gamma   90.00
#
_symmetry.space_group_name_H-M   'P 1'
#
loop_
_entity.id
_entity.type
_entity.pdbx_description
1 polymer ?
#
loop_
_entity_poly.entity_id
_entity_poly.type
_entity_poly.pdbx_seq_one_letter_code
_entity_poly.pdbx_strand_id
1 'polypeptide(L)'
;MTRNANLYDICDQPILEGECLTPPGRNLRFIYRKVAGHTVLKYLILKGCRHPAIGVTEISRYQEMMRKAMQASADNWQDPLWIETTFHSLARLLDSIENPRWQQREKAERIDSEPSRTDLQTIIDNCLQDILRIWDQDKNDPWFPVAAQVELSGDDHMDGKNFINVLQGVGSFEYKNITVLFALIRCFLMTNPGKLRLIRKPYRGICEPLSVSSTLIWHRIAFSDINFFEHLLVFLDSNASRQHYARIVPILENLLRYCVCSSREWLETPNNHIKHPAITCFPNDAEGRPLCRLSEEAMQKKRSLGFGDYIPDTDTTFLTLAMARKWLDFVQREQLTVDKALLEACESLLAYPWVEIISEYQVGGKYNSNPPTIHITKPLDYEGAVPIWFDKTFKNADGRIIREMLGNEICPGHNMDILDAILVNRKQWSALEGENLAFLQRLLNFHYRAFVSGNFRHETALKYYLPEIYVYYFGRLYQTYGMLTDMDKRILDPEEKMEDMRRIAQQYCKDELIGYSLNAFDAALAVSALVLLAYEPRHDGVIAAGLNVLSQAMGEGRGRHPYRAYEWNRMRHPTRILVGSEVATSLFVLRACSEAMRYLELSGMDASMRTG
;
A
#
# COMPACT_ATOMS: atom_id res chain seq x y z
N MET A 1 -2.20 -28.32 -36.61
CA MET A 1 -2.15 -27.47 -35.40
C MET A 1 -2.05 -26.02 -35.85
N THR A 2 -3.01 -25.16 -35.51
CA THR A 2 -2.93 -23.72 -35.78
C THR A 2 -1.71 -23.14 -35.08
N ARG A 3 -0.77 -22.59 -35.86
CA ARG A 3 0.49 -22.04 -35.34
C ARG A 3 0.24 -20.65 -34.75
N ASN A 4 -0.29 -20.61 -33.55
CA ASN A 4 -0.51 -19.36 -32.80
C ASN A 4 0.83 -18.79 -32.31
N ALA A 5 0.96 -17.47 -32.24
CA ALA A 5 2.18 -16.79 -31.80
C ALA A 5 2.44 -17.00 -30.29
N ASN A 6 3.70 -16.95 -29.87
CA ASN A 6 4.09 -16.69 -28.49
C ASN A 6 4.75 -15.30 -28.37
N LEU A 7 5.12 -14.91 -27.15
CA LEU A 7 5.80 -13.63 -26.87
C LEU A 7 7.05 -13.40 -27.73
N TYR A 8 7.83 -14.45 -27.97
CA TYR A 8 9.11 -14.38 -28.69
C TYR A 8 8.93 -14.20 -30.19
N ASP A 9 7.86 -14.75 -30.77
CA ASP A 9 7.50 -14.52 -32.17
C ASP A 9 7.21 -13.03 -32.45
N ILE A 10 6.73 -12.29 -31.43
CA ILE A 10 6.47 -10.84 -31.49
C ILE A 10 7.72 -10.01 -31.19
N CYS A 11 8.51 -10.40 -30.18
CA CYS A 11 9.51 -9.53 -29.58
C CYS A 11 10.95 -9.78 -30.04
N ASP A 12 11.36 -11.03 -30.33
CA ASP A 12 12.79 -11.33 -30.54
C ASP A 12 13.36 -10.55 -31.75
N GLN A 13 12.68 -10.59 -32.90
CA GLN A 13 13.10 -9.87 -34.12
C GLN A 13 13.18 -8.34 -33.92
N PRO A 14 12.11 -7.62 -33.53
CA PRO A 14 12.18 -6.17 -33.42
C PRO A 14 13.08 -5.68 -32.28
N ILE A 15 13.17 -6.40 -31.15
CA ILE A 15 13.91 -5.92 -29.97
C ILE A 15 15.40 -6.32 -30.01
N LEU A 16 15.71 -7.56 -30.37
CA LEU A 16 17.08 -8.08 -30.31
C LEU A 16 17.87 -7.81 -31.58
N GLU A 17 17.22 -7.89 -32.74
CA GLU A 17 17.86 -7.71 -34.05
C GLU A 17 17.65 -6.30 -34.63
N GLY A 18 16.62 -5.58 -34.18
CA GLY A 18 16.32 -4.23 -34.65
C GLY A 18 17.36 -3.18 -34.28
N GLU A 19 17.32 -2.03 -34.97
CA GLU A 19 18.13 -0.87 -34.60
C GLU A 19 17.72 -0.30 -33.24
N CYS A 20 18.69 0.22 -32.50
CA CYS A 20 18.51 0.65 -31.10
C CYS A 20 19.35 1.90 -30.84
N LEU A 21 18.88 3.02 -31.40
CA LEU A 21 19.62 4.29 -31.38
C LEU A 21 19.16 5.23 -30.27
N THR A 22 17.93 5.08 -29.78
CA THR A 22 17.34 5.97 -28.77
C THR A 22 17.49 5.43 -27.34
N PRO A 23 17.53 6.30 -26.31
CA PRO A 23 17.52 5.85 -24.92
C PRO A 23 16.32 4.95 -24.56
N PRO A 24 15.07 5.26 -24.96
CA PRO A 24 13.92 4.38 -24.72
C PRO A 24 14.08 2.99 -25.35
N GLY A 25 14.58 2.90 -26.58
CA GLY A 25 14.84 1.62 -27.24
C GLY A 25 15.92 0.80 -26.52
N ARG A 26 16.99 1.45 -26.04
CA ARG A 26 18.06 0.79 -25.26
C ARG A 26 17.51 0.23 -23.95
N ASN A 27 16.68 1.00 -23.26
CA ASN A 27 16.01 0.55 -22.05
C ASN A 27 15.07 -0.64 -22.33
N LEU A 28 14.22 -0.57 -23.36
CA LEU A 28 13.29 -1.65 -23.74
C LEU A 28 14.04 -2.98 -24.02
N ARG A 29 15.13 -2.92 -24.79
CA ARG A 29 15.99 -4.09 -25.04
C ARG A 29 16.57 -4.67 -23.76
N PHE A 30 17.04 -3.80 -22.87
CA PHE A 30 17.63 -4.22 -21.62
C PHE A 30 16.61 -4.92 -20.72
N ILE A 31 15.43 -4.33 -20.49
CA ILE A 31 14.38 -4.94 -19.68
C ILE A 31 13.87 -6.25 -20.30
N TYR A 32 13.76 -6.32 -21.63
CA TYR A 32 13.33 -7.53 -22.33
C TYR A 32 14.30 -8.69 -22.08
N ARG A 33 15.62 -8.44 -22.20
CA ARG A 33 16.65 -9.44 -21.90
C ARG A 33 16.62 -9.89 -20.44
N LYS A 34 16.36 -8.98 -19.50
CA LYS A 34 16.37 -9.27 -18.06
C LYS A 34 15.12 -10.00 -17.58
N VAL A 35 13.94 -9.64 -18.09
CA VAL A 35 12.66 -10.21 -17.66
C VAL A 35 12.27 -11.37 -18.57
N ALA A 36 11.80 -11.07 -19.79
CA ALA A 36 11.32 -12.09 -20.72
C ALA A 36 12.43 -13.02 -21.24
N GLY A 37 13.69 -12.56 -21.24
CA GLY A 37 14.87 -13.33 -21.63
C GLY A 37 15.45 -14.22 -20.53
N HIS A 38 14.98 -14.10 -19.28
CA HIS A 38 15.48 -14.92 -18.17
C HIS A 38 15.27 -16.42 -18.46
N THR A 39 16.36 -17.21 -18.48
CA THR A 39 16.38 -18.59 -19.01
C THR A 39 15.26 -19.48 -18.46
N VAL A 40 15.09 -19.49 -17.13
CA VAL A 40 14.07 -20.31 -16.46
C VAL A 40 12.67 -19.85 -16.88
N LEU A 41 12.42 -18.54 -16.87
CA LEU A 41 11.12 -18.00 -17.19
C LEU A 41 10.77 -18.21 -18.68
N LYS A 42 11.75 -17.98 -19.56
CA LYS A 42 11.62 -18.18 -21.01
C LYS A 42 11.26 -19.60 -21.35
N TYR A 43 12.08 -20.57 -20.96
CA TYR A 43 11.93 -21.94 -21.44
C TYR A 43 10.89 -22.76 -20.67
N LEU A 44 10.68 -22.50 -19.37
CA LEU A 44 9.70 -23.28 -18.59
C LEU A 44 8.27 -22.75 -18.73
N ILE A 45 8.11 -21.43 -18.87
CA ILE A 45 6.80 -20.78 -18.78
C ILE A 45 6.45 -20.10 -20.12
N LEU A 46 7.11 -18.98 -20.45
CA LEU A 46 6.64 -18.05 -21.48
C LEU A 46 6.69 -18.62 -22.90
N LYS A 47 7.70 -19.43 -23.26
CA LYS A 47 7.85 -19.97 -24.63
C LYS A 47 6.71 -20.92 -25.00
N GLY A 48 6.12 -21.58 -24.00
CA GLY A 48 4.96 -22.45 -24.16
C GLY A 48 3.62 -21.72 -24.14
N CYS A 49 3.58 -20.43 -23.79
CA CYS A 49 2.36 -19.64 -23.77
C CYS A 49 2.06 -19.11 -25.17
N ARG A 50 1.16 -19.78 -25.91
CA ARG A 50 0.72 -19.34 -27.23
C ARG A 50 -0.64 -18.64 -27.12
N HIS A 51 -0.82 -17.52 -27.82
CA HIS A 51 -2.04 -16.72 -27.72
C HIS A 51 -3.09 -17.15 -28.75
N PRO A 52 -4.32 -17.54 -28.36
CA PRO A 52 -5.33 -18.07 -29.28
C PRO A 52 -5.77 -17.05 -30.35
N ALA A 53 -5.82 -15.77 -30.01
CA ALA A 53 -6.22 -14.69 -30.91
C ALA A 53 -5.13 -14.17 -31.85
N ILE A 54 -3.87 -14.64 -31.74
CA ILE A 54 -2.75 -14.13 -32.55
C ILE A 54 -2.26 -15.25 -33.47
N GLY A 55 -2.86 -15.33 -34.65
CA GLY A 55 -2.40 -16.20 -35.73
C GLY A 55 -1.15 -15.64 -36.43
N VAL A 56 -0.58 -16.42 -37.36
CA VAL A 56 0.64 -16.04 -38.11
C VAL A 56 0.47 -14.71 -38.86
N THR A 57 -0.71 -14.43 -39.40
CA THR A 57 -1.01 -13.20 -40.14
C THR A 57 -1.04 -11.95 -39.26
N GLU A 58 -1.33 -12.10 -37.97
CA GLU A 58 -1.44 -10.99 -37.03
C GLU A 58 -0.09 -10.61 -36.40
N ILE A 59 0.92 -11.47 -36.49
CA ILE A 59 2.24 -11.26 -35.86
C ILE A 59 2.86 -9.93 -36.30
N SER A 60 2.81 -9.62 -37.60
CA SER A 60 3.43 -8.42 -38.16
C SER A 60 2.92 -7.12 -37.53
N ARG A 61 1.65 -7.08 -37.12
CA ARG A 61 1.03 -5.93 -36.45
C ARG A 61 1.67 -5.67 -35.08
N TYR A 62 1.88 -6.71 -34.28
CA TYR A 62 2.50 -6.58 -32.97
C TYR A 62 4.02 -6.39 -33.05
N GLN A 63 4.68 -7.00 -34.03
CA GLN A 63 6.09 -6.71 -34.30
C GLN A 63 6.28 -5.24 -34.65
N GLU A 64 5.38 -4.65 -35.45
CA GLU A 64 5.42 -3.24 -35.80
C GLU A 64 5.24 -2.32 -34.59
N MET A 65 4.32 -2.65 -33.68
CA MET A 65 4.20 -1.97 -32.39
C MET A 65 5.54 -1.98 -31.63
N MET A 66 6.22 -3.13 -31.55
CA MET A 66 7.52 -3.21 -30.87
C MET A 66 8.64 -2.47 -31.61
N ARG A 67 8.64 -2.42 -32.95
CA ARG A 67 9.59 -1.59 -33.73
C ARG A 67 9.40 -0.11 -33.42
N LYS A 68 8.15 0.37 -33.40
CA LYS A 68 7.83 1.75 -33.02
C LYS A 68 8.31 2.09 -31.62
N ALA A 69 8.09 1.20 -30.64
CA ALA A 69 8.58 1.38 -29.28
C ALA A 69 10.13 1.42 -29.21
N MET A 70 10.82 0.58 -30.00
CA MET A 70 12.28 0.54 -30.08
C MET A 70 12.88 1.81 -30.72
N GLN A 71 12.15 2.45 -31.65
CA GLN A 71 12.57 3.66 -32.35
C GLN A 71 12.09 4.96 -31.68
N ALA A 72 11.24 4.86 -30.66
CA ALA A 72 10.63 6.00 -29.99
C ALA A 72 11.67 6.93 -29.35
N SER A 73 11.47 8.24 -29.52
CA SER A 73 12.14 9.26 -28.73
C SER A 73 11.45 9.46 -27.39
N ALA A 74 12.06 10.25 -26.50
CA ALA A 74 11.38 10.69 -25.28
C ALA A 74 10.11 11.48 -25.59
N ASP A 75 10.10 12.28 -26.66
CA ASP A 75 8.95 13.11 -27.05
C ASP A 75 7.79 12.24 -27.57
N ASN A 76 8.07 11.14 -28.28
CA ASN A 76 7.02 10.17 -28.65
C ASN A 76 6.32 9.61 -27.41
N TRP A 77 7.08 9.30 -26.36
CA TRP A 77 6.53 8.85 -25.10
C TRP A 77 5.77 9.93 -24.33
N GLN A 78 5.83 11.19 -24.72
CA GLN A 78 4.99 12.26 -24.16
C GLN A 78 3.77 12.58 -25.02
N ASP A 79 3.67 12.04 -26.23
CA ASP A 79 2.56 12.29 -27.16
C ASP A 79 1.40 11.28 -26.90
N PRO A 80 0.25 11.73 -26.35
CA PRO A 80 -0.86 10.85 -26.04
C PRO A 80 -1.45 10.16 -27.27
N LEU A 81 -1.46 10.83 -28.42
CA LEU A 81 -2.00 10.30 -29.68
C LEU A 81 -1.07 9.22 -30.25
N TRP A 82 0.24 9.44 -30.15
CA TRP A 82 1.22 8.42 -30.54
C TRP A 82 1.11 7.17 -29.66
N ILE A 83 0.98 7.34 -28.34
CA ILE A 83 0.79 6.23 -27.39
C ILE A 83 -0.46 5.44 -27.75
N GLU A 84 -1.60 6.13 -27.88
CA GLU A 84 -2.88 5.50 -28.17
C GLU A 84 -2.82 4.73 -29.49
N THR A 85 -2.31 5.36 -30.55
CA THR A 85 -2.20 4.74 -31.88
C THR A 85 -1.26 3.53 -31.88
N THR A 86 -0.10 3.65 -31.23
CA THR A 86 0.94 2.61 -31.25
C THR A 86 0.51 1.38 -30.46
N PHE A 87 -0.06 1.58 -29.26
CA PHE A 87 -0.38 0.49 -28.34
C PHE A 87 -1.85 0.04 -28.37
N HIS A 88 -2.68 0.60 -29.26
CA HIS A 88 -4.08 0.22 -29.44
C HIS A 88 -4.29 -1.30 -29.58
N SER A 89 -3.40 -1.97 -30.30
CA SER A 89 -3.48 -3.43 -30.53
C SER A 89 -3.32 -4.24 -29.25
N LEU A 90 -2.41 -3.81 -28.37
CA LEU A 90 -2.21 -4.44 -27.06
C LEU A 90 -3.35 -4.09 -26.10
N ALA A 91 -3.84 -2.84 -26.12
CA ALA A 91 -5.00 -2.43 -25.33
C ALA A 91 -6.22 -3.31 -25.62
N ARG A 92 -6.54 -3.55 -26.90
CA ARG A 92 -7.62 -4.47 -27.30
C ARG A 92 -7.39 -5.92 -26.88
N LEU A 93 -6.14 -6.35 -26.76
CA LEU A 93 -5.81 -7.68 -26.29
C LEU A 93 -6.07 -7.83 -24.79
N LEU A 94 -5.72 -6.80 -24.01
CA LEU A 94 -6.01 -6.74 -22.57
C LEU A 94 -7.53 -6.78 -22.31
N ASP A 95 -8.34 -6.12 -23.13
CA ASP A 95 -9.81 -6.15 -23.04
C ASP A 95 -10.41 -7.56 -23.24
N SER A 96 -9.64 -8.49 -23.82
CA SER A 96 -10.06 -9.89 -24.02
C SER A 96 -9.68 -10.83 -22.87
N ILE A 97 -8.99 -10.33 -21.85
CA ILE A 97 -8.54 -11.15 -20.72
C ILE A 97 -9.68 -11.41 -19.76
N GLU A 98 -9.95 -12.69 -19.51
CA GLU A 98 -10.81 -13.14 -18.42
C GLU A 98 -9.95 -13.54 -17.22
N ASN A 99 -10.13 -12.87 -16.08
CA ASN A 99 -9.41 -13.19 -14.86
C ASN A 99 -9.97 -14.46 -14.20
N PRO A 100 -9.11 -15.41 -13.80
CA PRO A 100 -9.52 -16.45 -12.87
C PRO A 100 -10.00 -15.86 -11.55
N ARG A 101 -10.91 -16.58 -10.88
CA ARG A 101 -11.24 -16.27 -9.48
C ARG A 101 -10.08 -16.70 -8.59
N TRP A 102 -9.23 -15.75 -8.21
CA TRP A 102 -8.10 -15.98 -7.31
C TRP A 102 -8.53 -16.16 -5.86
N GLN A 103 -9.40 -15.26 -5.39
CA GLN A 103 -9.92 -15.24 -4.02
C GLN A 103 -11.00 -16.31 -3.82
N GLN A 104 -10.73 -17.24 -2.92
CA GLN A 104 -11.66 -18.25 -2.46
C GLN A 104 -12.35 -17.72 -1.19
N ARG A 105 -13.61 -17.33 -1.37
CA ARG A 105 -14.49 -16.80 -0.33
C ARG A 105 -15.73 -17.69 -0.25
N GLU A 106 -15.79 -18.51 0.78
CA GLU A 106 -16.95 -19.37 1.12
C GLU A 106 -17.72 -18.74 2.28
N LYS A 107 -19.03 -18.99 2.40
CA LYS A 107 -19.80 -18.44 3.52
C LYS A 107 -19.28 -19.04 4.83
N ALA A 108 -18.98 -18.20 5.81
CA ALA A 108 -18.51 -18.64 7.11
C ALA A 108 -19.69 -19.04 8.02
N GLU A 109 -19.48 -20.06 8.84
CA GLU A 109 -20.44 -20.42 9.89
C GLU A 109 -20.36 -19.42 11.04
N ARG A 110 -21.50 -19.19 11.70
CA ARG A 110 -21.53 -18.37 12.90
C ARG A 110 -20.90 -19.15 14.05
N ILE A 111 -20.02 -18.49 14.81
CA ILE A 111 -19.37 -19.05 15.98
C ILE A 111 -19.95 -18.38 17.22
N ASP A 112 -20.52 -19.20 18.11
CA ASP A 112 -21.12 -18.71 19.35
C ASP A 112 -20.14 -18.78 20.55
N SER A 113 -19.00 -19.46 20.39
CA SER A 113 -17.97 -19.58 21.44
C SER A 113 -16.84 -18.57 21.25
N GLU A 114 -16.71 -17.63 22.19
CA GLU A 114 -15.58 -16.71 22.26
C GLU A 114 -14.29 -17.44 22.69
N PRO A 115 -13.13 -17.18 22.05
CA PRO A 115 -11.85 -17.66 22.54
C PRO A 115 -11.61 -17.21 23.97
N SER A 116 -11.04 -18.08 24.80
CA SER A 116 -10.76 -17.72 26.18
C SER A 116 -9.66 -16.64 26.24
N ARG A 117 -9.62 -15.89 27.35
CA ARG A 117 -8.53 -14.95 27.61
C ARG A 117 -7.16 -15.62 27.53
N THR A 118 -7.04 -16.87 27.99
CA THR A 118 -5.80 -17.66 27.92
C THR A 118 -5.41 -17.96 26.48
N ASP A 119 -6.38 -18.25 25.61
CA ASP A 119 -6.12 -18.48 24.19
C ASP A 119 -5.57 -17.19 23.54
N LEU A 120 -6.23 -16.05 23.78
CA LEU A 120 -5.78 -14.75 23.26
C LEU A 120 -4.39 -14.38 23.76
N GLN A 121 -4.11 -14.59 25.06
CA GLN A 121 -2.78 -14.35 25.62
C GLN A 121 -1.72 -15.25 24.95
N THR A 122 -2.04 -16.50 24.67
CA THR A 122 -1.13 -17.42 23.95
C THR A 122 -0.82 -16.90 22.54
N ILE A 123 -1.81 -16.37 21.81
CA ILE A 123 -1.59 -15.75 20.51
C ILE A 123 -0.64 -14.54 20.63
N ILE A 124 -0.94 -13.65 21.59
CA ILE A 124 -0.18 -12.43 21.85
C ILE A 124 1.28 -12.77 22.18
N ASP A 125 1.51 -13.73 23.08
CA ASP A 125 2.85 -14.14 23.51
C ASP A 125 3.66 -14.75 22.35
N ASN A 126 3.03 -15.59 21.52
CA ASN A 126 3.68 -16.18 20.35
C ASN A 126 4.04 -15.11 19.30
N CYS A 127 3.15 -14.14 19.05
CA CYS A 127 3.44 -13.03 18.14
C CYS A 127 4.56 -12.16 18.68
N LEU A 128 4.54 -11.82 19.97
CA LEU A 128 5.58 -11.01 20.61
C LEU A 128 6.93 -11.72 20.59
N GLN A 129 6.96 -13.02 20.87
CA GLN A 129 8.18 -13.81 20.77
C GLN A 129 8.74 -13.81 19.34
N ASP A 130 7.88 -13.92 18.32
CA ASP A 130 8.28 -13.84 16.92
C ASP A 130 8.91 -12.48 16.57
N ILE A 131 8.23 -11.40 16.93
CA ILE A 131 8.65 -10.01 16.72
C ILE A 131 10.03 -9.77 17.36
N LEU A 132 10.19 -10.11 18.64
CA LEU A 132 11.46 -9.90 19.35
C LEU A 132 12.58 -10.77 18.79
N ARG A 133 12.30 -12.03 18.46
CA ARG A 133 13.26 -12.94 17.84
C ARG A 133 13.76 -12.39 16.51
N ILE A 134 12.90 -11.81 15.70
CA ILE A 134 13.25 -11.23 14.40
C ILE A 134 14.07 -9.96 14.57
N TRP A 135 13.66 -9.07 15.48
CA TRP A 135 14.42 -7.88 15.83
C TRP A 135 15.85 -8.21 16.26
N ASP A 136 16.04 -9.31 16.99
CA ASP A 136 17.34 -9.76 17.51
C ASP A 136 18.28 -10.41 16.49
N GLN A 137 17.84 -10.61 15.24
CA GLN A 137 18.66 -11.28 14.23
C GLN A 137 19.86 -10.43 13.77
N ASP A 138 19.69 -9.12 13.60
CA ASP A 138 20.76 -8.19 13.25
C ASP A 138 21.08 -7.29 14.45
N LYS A 139 22.10 -7.64 15.23
CA LYS A 139 22.48 -6.90 16.43
C LYS A 139 23.08 -5.52 16.16
N ASN A 140 23.58 -5.29 14.94
CA ASN A 140 24.28 -4.05 14.59
C ASN A 140 23.31 -3.01 14.02
N ASP A 141 22.23 -3.45 13.38
CA ASP A 141 21.18 -2.60 12.83
C ASP A 141 19.87 -3.40 12.77
N PRO A 142 19.17 -3.53 13.91
CA PRO A 142 17.97 -4.33 13.99
C PRO A 142 16.83 -3.69 13.18
N TRP A 143 16.02 -4.54 12.54
CA TRP A 143 14.91 -4.11 11.68
C TRP A 143 13.90 -5.24 11.49
N PHE A 144 12.72 -4.90 10.97
CA PHE A 144 11.70 -5.87 10.59
C PHE A 144 11.71 -6.11 9.08
N PRO A 145 12.04 -7.33 8.62
CA PRO A 145 12.08 -7.65 7.20
C PRO A 145 10.70 -7.64 6.55
N VAL A 146 10.59 -6.94 5.43
CA VAL A 146 9.43 -6.92 4.55
C VAL A 146 9.85 -7.32 3.14
N ALA A 147 9.10 -8.22 2.51
CA ALA A 147 9.36 -8.66 1.16
C ALA A 147 8.43 -7.97 0.16
N ALA A 148 8.95 -7.67 -1.03
CA ALA A 148 8.18 -7.36 -2.22
C ALA A 148 8.25 -8.52 -3.21
N GLN A 149 7.09 -8.97 -3.71
CA GLN A 149 6.93 -10.03 -4.72
C GLN A 149 6.25 -9.47 -5.97
N VAL A 150 6.90 -9.58 -7.12
CA VAL A 150 6.31 -9.16 -8.40
C VAL A 150 5.42 -10.28 -8.95
N GLU A 151 4.13 -9.99 -9.13
CA GLU A 151 3.19 -10.88 -9.80
C GLU A 151 3.32 -10.78 -11.30
N LEU A 152 3.92 -11.78 -11.93
CA LEU A 152 4.10 -11.80 -13.38
C LEU A 152 2.77 -11.80 -14.16
N SER A 153 1.68 -12.26 -13.54
CA SER A 153 0.34 -12.19 -14.11
C SER A 153 -0.20 -10.75 -14.23
N GLY A 154 0.42 -9.76 -13.59
CA GLY A 154 0.02 -8.35 -13.66
C GLY A 154 -1.14 -7.96 -12.74
N ASP A 155 -1.61 -6.72 -12.84
CA ASP A 155 -2.83 -6.25 -12.16
C ASP A 155 -4.06 -6.88 -12.81
N ASP A 156 -4.88 -7.54 -11.99
CA ASP A 156 -6.12 -8.20 -12.42
C ASP A 156 -7.11 -7.20 -13.06
N HIS A 157 -7.01 -5.92 -12.75
CA HIS A 157 -7.91 -4.88 -13.28
C HIS A 157 -7.24 -3.97 -14.33
N MET A 158 -6.16 -4.42 -14.96
CA MET A 158 -5.52 -3.72 -16.07
C MET A 158 -6.18 -4.10 -17.41
N ASP A 159 -7.22 -3.36 -17.79
CA ASP A 159 -7.83 -3.41 -19.12
C ASP A 159 -7.12 -2.46 -20.11
N GLY A 160 -7.57 -2.43 -21.36
CA GLY A 160 -6.98 -1.58 -22.40
C GLY A 160 -7.08 -0.09 -22.09
N LYS A 161 -8.20 0.35 -21.49
CA LYS A 161 -8.43 1.75 -21.13
C LYS A 161 -7.48 2.21 -20.01
N ASN A 162 -7.37 1.41 -18.95
CA ASN A 162 -6.48 1.67 -17.82
C ASN A 162 -5.02 1.62 -18.26
N PHE A 163 -4.66 0.69 -19.15
CA PHE A 163 -3.32 0.60 -19.70
C PHE A 163 -2.90 1.85 -20.48
N ILE A 164 -3.74 2.34 -21.39
CA ILE A 164 -3.46 3.58 -22.12
C ILE A 164 -3.40 4.78 -21.17
N ASN A 165 -4.31 4.86 -20.20
CA ASN A 165 -4.31 5.93 -19.20
C ASN A 165 -3.01 5.96 -18.38
N VAL A 166 -2.51 4.81 -17.92
CA VAL A 166 -1.22 4.71 -17.23
C VAL A 166 -0.06 5.14 -18.13
N LEU A 167 -0.03 4.68 -19.39
CA LEU A 167 1.04 5.09 -20.32
C LEU A 167 1.04 6.60 -20.59
N GLN A 168 -0.13 7.23 -20.61
CA GLN A 168 -0.26 8.68 -20.80
C GLN A 168 0.08 9.46 -19.51
N GLY A 169 -0.26 8.95 -18.33
CA GLY A 169 -0.07 9.65 -17.06
C GLY A 169 1.29 9.49 -16.39
N VAL A 170 2.07 8.47 -16.76
CA VAL A 170 3.45 8.32 -16.24
C VAL A 170 4.40 9.22 -17.02
N GLY A 171 5.41 9.80 -16.38
CA GLY A 171 6.41 10.66 -17.03
C GLY A 171 7.61 9.92 -17.62
N SER A 172 8.12 8.87 -16.94
CA SER A 172 9.34 8.18 -17.34
C SER A 172 9.10 7.11 -18.42
N PHE A 173 9.96 7.10 -19.45
CA PHE A 173 9.84 6.09 -20.53
C PHE A 173 10.25 4.70 -20.04
N GLU A 174 11.11 4.60 -19.02
CA GLU A 174 11.51 3.34 -18.41
C GLU A 174 10.29 2.63 -17.83
N TYR A 175 9.46 3.38 -17.12
CA TYR A 175 8.24 2.88 -16.49
C TYR A 175 7.15 2.56 -17.53
N LYS A 176 7.04 3.35 -18.61
CA LYS A 176 6.16 3.04 -19.75
C LYS A 176 6.58 1.75 -20.46
N ASN A 177 7.87 1.60 -20.76
CA ASN A 177 8.43 0.41 -21.41
C ASN A 177 8.13 -0.87 -20.61
N ILE A 178 8.37 -0.84 -19.30
CA ILE A 178 8.12 -1.99 -18.44
C ILE A 178 6.61 -2.28 -18.31
N THR A 179 5.75 -1.25 -18.30
CA THR A 179 4.29 -1.40 -18.35
C THR A 179 3.86 -2.12 -19.64
N VAL A 180 4.38 -1.73 -20.80
CA VAL A 180 4.12 -2.42 -22.09
C VAL A 180 4.56 -3.88 -22.05
N LEU A 181 5.77 -4.15 -21.53
CA LEU A 181 6.31 -5.50 -21.49
C LEU A 181 5.48 -6.42 -20.58
N PHE A 182 5.11 -5.97 -19.38
CA PHE A 182 4.29 -6.75 -18.46
C PHE A 182 2.85 -6.93 -18.97
N ALA A 183 2.24 -5.91 -19.59
CA ALA A 183 0.94 -6.03 -20.24
C ALA A 183 0.95 -7.10 -21.34
N LEU A 184 2.01 -7.14 -22.16
CA LEU A 184 2.15 -8.16 -23.20
C LEU A 184 2.35 -9.56 -22.59
N ILE A 185 3.23 -9.70 -21.60
CA ILE A 185 3.44 -10.96 -20.87
C ILE A 185 2.11 -11.48 -20.27
N ARG A 186 1.33 -10.59 -19.64
CA ARG A 186 0.02 -10.89 -19.08
C ARG A 186 -0.94 -11.49 -20.12
N CYS A 187 -1.05 -10.89 -21.31
CA CYS A 187 -1.91 -11.42 -22.39
C CYS A 187 -1.57 -12.89 -22.74
N PHE A 188 -0.28 -13.22 -22.81
CA PHE A 188 0.15 -14.60 -23.08
C PHE A 188 -0.08 -15.54 -21.89
N LEU A 189 0.20 -15.10 -20.66
CA LEU A 189 0.04 -15.94 -19.47
C LEU A 189 -1.42 -16.25 -19.15
N MET A 190 -2.29 -15.24 -19.21
CA MET A 190 -3.70 -15.36 -18.81
C MET A 190 -4.50 -16.30 -19.72
N THR A 191 -4.12 -16.38 -21.00
CA THR A 191 -4.72 -17.33 -21.96
C THR A 191 -4.16 -18.75 -21.86
N ASN A 192 -3.22 -19.01 -20.95
CA ASN A 192 -2.54 -20.30 -20.78
C ASN A 192 -2.63 -20.79 -19.33
N PRO A 193 -3.82 -21.22 -18.86
CA PRO A 193 -4.08 -21.51 -17.44
C PRO A 193 -3.18 -22.61 -16.85
N GLY A 194 -2.76 -23.60 -17.66
CA GLY A 194 -1.83 -24.64 -17.20
C GLY A 194 -0.46 -24.10 -16.82
N LYS A 195 0.04 -23.08 -17.53
CA LYS A 195 1.31 -22.40 -17.21
C LYS A 195 1.13 -21.42 -16.06
N LEU A 196 0.02 -20.70 -16.05
CA LEU A 196 -0.33 -19.74 -15.00
C LEU A 196 -0.40 -20.38 -13.61
N ARG A 197 -0.93 -21.60 -13.48
CA ARG A 197 -0.98 -22.35 -12.20
C ARG A 197 0.39 -22.68 -11.59
N LEU A 198 1.48 -22.58 -12.36
CA LEU A 198 2.84 -22.78 -11.86
C LEU A 198 3.37 -21.54 -11.12
N ILE A 199 2.82 -20.36 -11.41
CA ILE A 199 3.26 -19.08 -10.85
C ILE A 199 2.28 -18.50 -9.83
N ARG A 200 0.97 -18.71 -10.02
CA ARG A 200 -0.07 -18.14 -9.17
C ARG A 200 -1.22 -19.13 -9.00
N LYS A 201 -1.68 -19.30 -7.76
CA LYS A 201 -2.73 -20.26 -7.39
C LYS A 201 -3.87 -19.53 -6.67
N PRO A 202 -5.11 -20.03 -6.77
CA PRO A 202 -6.19 -19.56 -5.91
C PRO A 202 -5.83 -19.70 -4.43
N TYR A 203 -6.33 -18.79 -3.60
CA TYR A 203 -6.03 -18.70 -2.17
C TYR A 203 -7.27 -18.36 -1.36
N ARG A 204 -7.27 -18.76 -0.09
CA ARG A 204 -8.33 -18.44 0.87
C ARG A 204 -8.24 -16.98 1.32
N GLY A 205 -9.40 -16.32 1.41
CA GLY A 205 -9.48 -14.94 1.88
C GLY A 205 -9.32 -13.91 0.76
N ILE A 206 -8.91 -12.69 1.14
CA ILE A 206 -8.78 -11.52 0.25
C ILE A 206 -7.30 -11.21 -0.01
N CYS A 207 -6.49 -11.18 1.04
CA CYS A 207 -5.05 -10.94 0.95
C CYS A 207 -4.31 -12.15 0.36
N GLU A 208 -3.49 -11.90 -0.65
CA GLU A 208 -2.76 -12.96 -1.33
C GLU A 208 -1.53 -13.40 -0.50
N PRO A 209 -1.32 -14.70 -0.24
CA PRO A 209 -0.13 -15.16 0.44
C PRO A 209 1.11 -15.04 -0.47
N LEU A 210 2.21 -14.52 0.08
CA LEU A 210 3.49 -14.52 -0.61
C LEU A 210 3.98 -15.97 -0.73
N SER A 211 4.19 -16.43 -1.95
CA SER A 211 4.34 -17.86 -2.24
C SER A 211 5.63 -18.23 -2.99
N VAL A 212 6.33 -17.23 -3.56
CA VAL A 212 7.50 -17.45 -4.43
C VAL A 212 8.77 -16.91 -3.75
N SER A 213 9.34 -17.73 -2.86
CA SER A 213 10.48 -17.33 -2.02
C SER A 213 11.74 -16.94 -2.80
N SER A 214 11.93 -17.45 -4.03
CA SER A 214 13.09 -17.14 -4.88
C SER A 214 13.05 -15.77 -5.55
N THR A 215 11.90 -15.09 -5.52
CA THR A 215 11.70 -13.78 -6.16
C THR A 215 11.45 -12.66 -5.16
N LEU A 216 11.51 -12.95 -3.86
CA LEU A 216 11.27 -11.97 -2.81
C LEU A 216 12.43 -10.97 -2.73
N ILE A 217 12.09 -9.69 -2.76
CA ILE A 217 13.01 -8.59 -2.51
C ILE A 217 12.80 -8.13 -1.08
N TRP A 218 13.70 -8.53 -0.18
CA TRP A 218 13.67 -8.14 1.22
C TRP A 218 14.19 -6.72 1.41
N HIS A 219 13.47 -5.90 2.16
CA HIS A 219 13.83 -4.51 2.38
C HIS A 219 13.32 -3.90 3.68
N ARG A 220 14.06 -2.91 4.20
CA ARG A 220 13.57 -1.95 5.20
C ARG A 220 13.24 -0.63 4.50
N ILE A 221 12.04 -0.12 4.70
CA ILE A 221 11.60 1.20 4.19
C ILE A 221 10.78 1.91 5.26
N ALA A 222 10.75 3.25 5.23
CA ALA A 222 10.06 4.06 6.22
C ALA A 222 8.56 3.70 6.33
N PHE A 223 7.91 3.46 5.19
CA PHE A 223 6.50 3.05 5.15
C PHE A 223 6.18 1.85 6.05
N SER A 224 7.06 0.83 6.05
CA SER A 224 6.88 -0.35 6.90
C SER A 224 7.09 -0.01 8.38
N ASP A 225 8.17 0.71 8.68
CA ASP A 225 8.57 1.04 10.06
C ASP A 225 7.49 1.85 10.78
N ILE A 226 6.80 2.78 10.09
CA ILE A 226 5.74 3.59 10.71
C ILE A 226 4.52 2.74 11.07
N ASN A 227 4.11 1.83 10.18
CA ASN A 227 3.01 0.91 10.48
C ASN A 227 3.39 0.00 11.66
N PHE A 228 4.61 -0.52 11.70
CA PHE A 228 5.08 -1.39 12.79
C PHE A 228 5.20 -0.66 14.13
N PHE A 229 5.62 0.61 14.11
CA PHE A 229 5.58 1.48 15.29
C PHE A 229 4.16 1.56 15.85
N GLU A 230 3.17 1.82 14.99
CA GLU A 230 1.77 1.97 15.41
C GLU A 230 1.27 0.68 16.10
N HIS A 231 1.54 -0.51 15.55
CA HIS A 231 1.14 -1.78 16.16
C HIS A 231 1.76 -1.99 17.55
N LEU A 232 3.06 -1.69 17.70
CA LEU A 232 3.78 -1.85 18.95
C LEU A 232 3.36 -0.81 20.00
N LEU A 233 3.11 0.44 19.59
CA LEU A 233 2.63 1.48 20.49
C LEU A 233 1.24 1.14 21.04
N VAL A 234 0.33 0.65 20.18
CA VAL A 234 -1.01 0.21 20.59
C VAL A 234 -0.95 -0.97 21.56
N PHE A 235 -0.02 -1.91 21.36
CA PHE A 235 0.21 -2.98 22.34
C PHE A 235 0.65 -2.43 23.71
N LEU A 236 1.53 -1.42 23.71
CA LEU A 236 2.05 -0.76 24.92
C LEU A 236 1.02 0.09 25.69
N ASP A 237 -0.08 0.46 25.03
CA ASP A 237 -1.18 1.25 25.62
C ASP A 237 -2.03 0.44 26.62
N SER A 238 -1.72 -0.85 26.82
CA SER A 238 -2.36 -1.68 27.84
C SER A 238 -1.55 -1.71 29.15
N ASN A 239 -2.20 -1.60 30.32
CA ASN A 239 -1.51 -1.70 31.60
C ASN A 239 -0.72 -3.01 31.78
N ALA A 240 -1.24 -4.12 31.23
CA ALA A 240 -0.60 -5.43 31.28
C ALA A 240 0.73 -5.49 30.50
N SER A 241 0.92 -4.62 29.51
CA SER A 241 2.11 -4.60 28.66
C SER A 241 3.31 -3.84 29.25
N ARG A 242 3.15 -3.16 30.39
CA ARG A 242 4.21 -2.35 31.03
C ARG A 242 5.50 -3.12 31.28
N GLN A 243 5.39 -4.42 31.56
CA GLN A 243 6.55 -5.31 31.71
C GLN A 243 7.44 -5.40 30.45
N HIS A 244 6.91 -5.04 29.27
CA HIS A 244 7.63 -5.07 28.01
C HIS A 244 8.24 -3.72 27.63
N TYR A 245 8.05 -2.65 28.41
CA TYR A 245 8.53 -1.30 28.08
C TYR A 245 10.05 -1.28 27.85
N ALA A 246 10.82 -1.89 28.76
CA ALA A 246 12.28 -1.96 28.64
C ALA A 246 12.74 -2.61 27.32
N ARG A 247 11.90 -3.47 26.72
CA ARG A 247 12.22 -4.17 25.49
C ARG A 247 11.70 -3.47 24.23
N ILE A 248 10.49 -2.90 24.29
CA ILE A 248 9.79 -2.36 23.11
C ILE A 248 10.07 -0.87 22.92
N VAL A 249 10.25 -0.08 23.97
CA VAL A 249 10.56 1.36 23.85
C VAL A 249 11.79 1.63 22.96
N PRO A 250 12.93 0.91 23.12
CA PRO A 250 14.07 1.09 22.23
C PRO A 250 13.78 0.71 20.76
N ILE A 251 12.85 -0.23 20.53
CA ILE A 251 12.40 -0.62 19.18
C ILE A 251 11.64 0.56 18.57
N LEU A 252 10.68 1.12 19.30
CA LEU A 252 9.91 2.30 18.87
C LEU A 252 10.81 3.49 18.55
N GLU A 253 11.80 3.80 19.39
CA GLU A 253 12.77 4.88 19.12
C GLU A 253 13.59 4.62 17.85
N ASN A 254 13.96 3.37 17.57
CA ASN A 254 14.70 3.02 16.37
C ASN A 254 13.85 3.22 15.09
N LEU A 255 12.62 2.71 15.08
CA LEU A 255 11.67 2.87 13.97
C LEU A 255 11.38 4.35 13.72
N LEU A 256 11.08 5.10 14.78
CA LEU A 256 10.79 6.53 14.74
C LEU A 256 11.98 7.33 14.20
N ARG A 257 13.20 7.04 14.67
CA ARG A 257 14.42 7.71 14.20
C ARG A 257 14.68 7.45 12.72
N TYR A 258 14.46 6.21 12.25
CA TYR A 258 14.62 5.89 10.84
C TYR A 258 13.68 6.73 9.97
N CYS A 259 12.44 6.95 10.42
CA CYS A 259 11.46 7.74 9.68
C CYS A 259 11.74 9.25 9.77
N VAL A 260 11.84 9.80 10.98
CA VAL A 260 11.96 11.25 11.21
C VAL A 260 13.34 11.81 10.82
N CYS A 261 14.40 11.04 11.05
CA CYS A 261 15.77 11.51 10.86
C CYS A 261 16.39 10.99 9.56
N SER A 262 16.38 9.66 9.36
CA SER A 262 17.10 9.05 8.23
C SER A 262 16.35 9.17 6.91
N SER A 263 15.01 9.11 6.95
CA SER A 263 14.16 9.05 5.76
C SER A 263 13.69 10.42 5.26
N ARG A 264 14.27 11.51 5.78
CA ARG A 264 13.85 12.88 5.50
C ARG A 264 14.53 13.45 4.26
N GLU A 265 13.73 13.96 3.35
CA GLU A 265 14.13 14.78 2.20
C GLU A 265 13.54 16.20 2.32
N TRP A 266 14.15 17.19 1.68
CA TRP A 266 13.63 18.56 1.62
C TRP A 266 12.94 18.80 0.28
N LEU A 267 11.70 19.27 0.32
CA LEU A 267 10.90 19.66 -0.83
C LEU A 267 10.41 21.10 -0.68
N GLU A 268 9.81 21.62 -1.75
CA GLU A 268 9.12 22.91 -1.78
C GLU A 268 7.74 22.71 -2.39
N THR A 269 6.73 23.39 -1.84
CA THR A 269 5.39 23.34 -2.41
C THR A 269 5.34 24.00 -3.79
N PRO A 270 4.47 23.51 -4.70
CA PRO A 270 4.48 23.93 -6.10
C PRO A 270 4.06 25.39 -6.32
N ASN A 271 3.26 25.99 -5.42
CA ASN A 271 2.73 27.34 -5.60
C ASN A 271 3.39 28.36 -4.66
N ASN A 272 3.31 28.13 -3.35
CA ASN A 272 3.81 29.11 -2.37
C ASN A 272 5.29 28.91 -2.04
N HIS A 273 5.94 27.89 -2.62
CA HIS A 273 7.34 27.56 -2.41
C HIS A 273 7.69 27.41 -0.92
N ILE A 274 6.76 26.86 -0.14
CA ILE A 274 6.97 26.58 1.27
C ILE A 274 7.96 25.43 1.34
N LYS A 275 9.15 25.68 1.87
CA LYS A 275 10.14 24.63 2.11
C LYS A 275 9.70 23.75 3.28
N HIS A 276 9.61 22.45 3.05
CA HIS A 276 9.18 21.51 4.08
C HIS A 276 9.96 20.19 3.98
N PRO A 277 10.09 19.46 5.10
CA PRO A 277 10.56 18.08 5.05
C PRO A 277 9.48 17.18 4.42
N ALA A 278 9.88 16.07 3.84
CA ALA A 278 8.99 14.99 3.43
C ALA A 278 9.72 13.65 3.62
N ILE A 279 8.98 12.57 3.80
CA ILE A 279 9.58 11.26 4.11
C ILE A 279 9.63 10.41 2.85
N THR A 280 10.83 9.93 2.49
CA THR A 280 11.06 9.04 1.36
C THR A 280 11.21 7.59 1.82
N CYS A 281 10.65 6.65 1.06
CA CYS A 281 10.85 5.22 1.32
C CYS A 281 12.28 4.75 1.06
N PHE A 282 13.04 5.45 0.21
CA PHE A 282 14.41 5.09 -0.17
C PHE A 282 15.38 6.23 0.09
N PRO A 283 15.68 6.52 1.37
CA PRO A 283 16.65 7.55 1.70
C PRO A 283 18.05 7.20 1.20
N ASN A 284 18.78 8.24 0.83
CA ASN A 284 20.20 8.17 0.53
C ASN A 284 20.98 9.10 1.47
N ASP A 285 22.23 8.76 1.75
CA ASP A 285 23.15 9.66 2.44
C ASP A 285 23.66 10.78 1.52
N ALA A 286 24.52 11.64 2.07
CA ALA A 286 25.11 12.77 1.34
C ALA A 286 25.98 12.32 0.14
N GLU A 287 26.48 11.09 0.15
CA GLU A 287 27.25 10.49 -0.94
C GLU A 287 26.37 9.73 -1.95
N GLY A 288 25.04 9.75 -1.77
CA GLY A 288 24.09 9.07 -2.63
C GLY A 288 24.01 7.56 -2.40
N ARG A 289 24.54 7.05 -1.28
CA ARG A 289 24.43 5.64 -0.89
C ARG A 289 23.09 5.40 -0.20
N PRO A 290 22.41 4.28 -0.51
CA PRO A 290 21.15 3.91 0.13
C PRO A 290 21.31 3.78 1.65
N LEU A 291 20.40 4.40 2.39
CA LEU A 291 20.24 4.18 3.83
C LEU A 291 19.19 3.10 4.13
N CYS A 292 18.53 2.56 3.11
CA CYS A 292 17.63 1.42 3.24
C CYS A 292 18.40 0.10 3.26
N ARG A 293 17.85 -0.89 3.97
CA ARG A 293 18.36 -2.28 3.88
C ARG A 293 17.87 -2.88 2.57
N LEU A 294 18.74 -2.93 1.57
CA LEU A 294 18.44 -3.52 0.27
C LEU A 294 19.74 -4.06 -0.33
N SER A 295 19.73 -5.28 -0.87
CA SER A 295 20.93 -5.83 -1.51
C SER A 295 21.28 -5.03 -2.78
N GLU A 296 22.56 -4.99 -3.15
CA GLU A 296 23.01 -4.33 -4.39
C GLU A 296 22.30 -4.88 -5.63
N GLU A 297 22.09 -6.20 -5.67
CA GLU A 297 21.33 -6.85 -6.75
C GLU A 297 19.88 -6.34 -6.79
N ALA A 298 19.21 -6.23 -5.64
CA ALA A 298 17.84 -5.75 -5.56
C ALA A 298 17.72 -4.26 -5.91
N MET A 299 18.70 -3.44 -5.52
CA MET A 299 18.80 -2.04 -5.95
C MET A 299 18.96 -1.93 -7.46
N GLN A 300 19.86 -2.72 -8.04
CA GLN A 300 20.07 -2.73 -9.47
C GLN A 300 18.80 -3.16 -10.21
N LYS A 301 18.07 -4.16 -9.69
CA LYS A 301 16.76 -4.57 -10.22
C LYS A 301 15.74 -3.43 -10.15
N LYS A 302 15.61 -2.74 -9.02
CA LYS A 302 14.68 -1.60 -8.89
C LYS A 302 15.00 -0.46 -9.86
N ARG A 303 16.27 -0.03 -9.94
CA ARG A 303 16.74 0.97 -10.92
C ARG A 303 16.42 0.55 -12.35
N SER A 304 16.68 -0.72 -12.68
CA SER A 304 16.40 -1.30 -14.00
C SER A 304 14.92 -1.29 -14.38
N LEU A 305 14.02 -1.30 -13.40
CA LEU A 305 12.58 -1.31 -13.56
C LEU A 305 11.96 0.10 -13.53
N GLY A 306 12.77 1.16 -13.48
CA GLY A 306 12.29 2.55 -13.41
C GLY A 306 11.94 3.01 -11.99
N PHE A 307 12.28 2.24 -10.96
CA PHE A 307 12.11 2.59 -9.53
C PHE A 307 13.42 3.07 -8.89
N GLY A 308 14.31 3.67 -9.69
CA GLY A 308 15.61 4.16 -9.21
C GLY A 308 15.52 5.51 -8.52
N ASP A 309 14.59 6.34 -8.97
CA ASP A 309 14.34 7.69 -8.50
C ASP A 309 12.98 7.70 -7.80
N TYR A 310 13.01 7.86 -6.47
CA TYR A 310 11.81 7.83 -5.65
C TYR A 310 11.42 9.25 -5.22
N ILE A 311 10.12 9.48 -5.11
CA ILE A 311 9.52 10.73 -4.67
C ILE A 311 8.98 10.50 -3.26
N PRO A 312 9.21 11.40 -2.29
CA PRO A 312 8.50 11.36 -1.03
C PRO A 312 6.98 11.31 -1.26
N ASP A 313 6.31 10.37 -0.63
CA ASP A 313 4.85 10.26 -0.67
C ASP A 313 4.21 10.98 0.51
N THR A 314 2.97 11.37 0.30
CA THR A 314 2.11 11.97 1.32
C THR A 314 1.74 10.95 2.40
N ASP A 315 1.74 9.65 2.08
CA ASP A 315 1.26 8.60 2.99
C ASP A 315 2.26 8.31 4.11
N THR A 316 3.51 7.97 3.78
CA THR A 316 4.62 7.80 4.72
C THR A 316 4.86 9.11 5.49
N THR A 317 4.72 10.26 4.83
CA THR A 317 4.91 11.55 5.49
C THR A 317 3.85 11.81 6.56
N PHE A 318 2.57 11.76 6.23
CA PHE A 318 1.50 12.06 7.20
C PHE A 318 1.36 10.99 8.28
N LEU A 319 1.61 9.71 7.95
CA LEU A 319 1.75 8.67 8.96
C LEU A 319 2.90 8.97 9.93
N THR A 320 4.05 9.45 9.45
CA THR A 320 5.19 9.85 10.31
C THR A 320 4.81 11.01 11.23
N LEU A 321 4.01 11.97 10.75
CA LEU A 321 3.54 13.09 11.57
C LEU A 321 2.58 12.63 12.68
N ALA A 322 1.64 11.76 12.36
CA ALA A 322 0.77 11.15 13.37
C ALA A 322 1.59 10.37 14.40
N MET A 323 2.54 9.56 13.93
CA MET A 323 3.47 8.79 14.76
C MET A 323 4.29 9.70 15.71
N ALA A 324 4.88 10.78 15.20
CA ALA A 324 5.66 11.72 15.99
C ALA A 324 4.83 12.33 17.13
N ARG A 325 3.58 12.73 16.84
CA ARG A 325 2.65 13.25 17.86
C ARG A 325 2.29 12.19 18.90
N LYS A 326 1.87 11.00 18.46
CA LYS A 326 1.54 9.88 19.37
C LYS A 326 2.72 9.49 20.26
N TRP A 327 3.95 9.53 19.73
CA TRP A 327 5.16 9.29 20.51
C TRP A 327 5.35 10.32 21.62
N LEU A 328 5.29 11.61 21.26
CA LEU A 328 5.42 12.70 22.22
C LEU A 328 4.34 12.62 23.32
N ASP A 329 3.09 12.31 22.94
CA ASP A 329 1.99 12.13 23.91
C ASP A 329 2.24 10.93 24.83
N PHE A 330 2.68 9.80 24.27
CA PHE A 330 2.99 8.60 25.04
C PHE A 330 4.12 8.82 26.03
N VAL A 331 5.23 9.43 25.61
CA VAL A 331 6.37 9.75 26.47
C VAL A 331 5.96 10.69 27.60
N GLN A 332 5.15 11.71 27.30
CA GLN A 332 4.64 12.63 28.31
C GLN A 332 3.72 11.93 29.31
N ARG A 333 2.76 11.12 28.81
CA ARG A 333 1.77 10.43 29.64
C ARG A 333 2.41 9.39 30.57
N GLU A 334 3.34 8.58 30.05
CA GLU A 334 4.01 7.53 30.81
C GLU A 334 5.29 8.02 31.53
N GLN A 335 5.66 9.31 31.38
CA GLN A 335 6.84 9.93 31.99
C GLN A 335 8.15 9.18 31.68
N LEU A 336 8.33 8.77 30.43
CA LEU A 336 9.47 7.96 30.02
C LEU A 336 10.75 8.80 29.91
N THR A 337 11.87 8.21 30.31
CA THR A 337 13.19 8.76 29.99
C THR A 337 13.66 8.18 28.67
N VAL A 338 13.63 9.01 27.62
CA VAL A 338 13.94 8.64 26.23
C VAL A 338 14.95 9.61 25.62
N ASP A 339 15.40 9.36 24.40
CA ASP A 339 16.35 10.23 23.71
C ASP A 339 15.75 11.62 23.42
N LYS A 340 16.29 12.64 24.10
CA LYS A 340 15.89 14.04 23.95
C LYS A 340 16.05 14.55 22.52
N ALA A 341 17.12 14.15 21.81
CA ALA A 341 17.35 14.60 20.44
C ALA A 341 16.27 14.07 19.49
N LEU A 342 15.72 12.87 19.77
CA LEU A 342 14.61 12.32 19.00
C LEU A 342 13.30 13.06 19.27
N LEU A 343 13.04 13.46 20.53
CA LEU A 343 11.88 14.30 20.88
C LEU A 343 11.94 15.64 20.16
N GLU A 344 13.08 16.33 20.21
CA GLU A 344 13.31 17.60 19.52
C GLU A 344 13.13 17.46 18.00
N ALA A 345 13.58 16.35 17.41
CA ALA A 345 13.38 16.07 15.98
C ALA A 345 11.89 15.89 15.64
N CYS A 346 11.11 15.23 16.50
CA CYS A 346 9.66 15.08 16.33
C CYS A 346 8.95 16.43 16.43
N GLU A 347 9.27 17.24 17.43
CA GLU A 347 8.70 18.58 17.61
C GLU A 347 9.03 19.49 16.42
N SER A 348 10.28 19.47 15.96
CA SER A 348 10.72 20.23 14.78
C SER A 348 9.97 19.80 13.52
N LEU A 349 9.73 18.50 13.34
CA LEU A 349 8.96 17.99 12.20
C LEU A 349 7.50 18.48 12.24
N LEU A 350 6.86 18.52 13.41
CA LEU A 350 5.47 18.96 13.57
C LEU A 350 5.28 20.48 13.50
N ALA A 351 6.35 21.26 13.66
CA ALA A 351 6.30 22.73 13.68
C ALA A 351 5.99 23.38 12.32
N TYR A 352 6.04 22.62 11.22
CA TYR A 352 5.70 23.13 9.89
C TYR A 352 4.18 23.31 9.71
N PRO A 353 3.74 24.25 8.85
CA PRO A 353 2.33 24.49 8.60
C PRO A 353 1.73 23.42 7.68
N TRP A 354 1.60 22.19 8.18
CA TRP A 354 1.30 21.01 7.38
C TRP A 354 -0.04 21.06 6.65
N VAL A 355 -1.06 21.72 7.23
CA VAL A 355 -2.35 21.88 6.56
C VAL A 355 -2.24 22.83 5.37
N GLU A 356 -1.49 23.93 5.51
CA GLU A 356 -1.22 24.85 4.40
C GLU A 356 -0.43 24.15 3.29
N ILE A 357 0.63 23.41 3.66
CA ILE A 357 1.47 22.64 2.74
C ILE A 357 0.62 21.66 1.90
N ILE A 358 -0.20 20.83 2.56
CA ILE A 358 -0.94 19.78 1.85
C ILE A 358 -2.17 20.32 1.11
N SER A 359 -2.70 21.47 1.52
CA SER A 359 -3.83 22.12 0.84
C SER A 359 -3.52 22.50 -0.61
N GLU A 360 -2.24 22.73 -0.94
CA GLU A 360 -1.80 23.01 -2.32
C GLU A 360 -2.01 21.84 -3.29
N TYR A 361 -2.23 20.64 -2.77
CA TYR A 361 -2.37 19.40 -3.56
C TYR A 361 -3.83 18.92 -3.64
N GLN A 362 -4.80 19.63 -3.04
CA GLN A 362 -6.18 19.16 -2.99
C GLN A 362 -6.93 19.35 -4.33
N VAL A 363 -7.47 18.27 -4.87
CA VAL A 363 -8.34 18.29 -6.05
C VAL A 363 -9.60 19.10 -5.79
N GLY A 364 -9.94 20.01 -6.70
CA GLY A 364 -11.08 20.93 -6.57
C GLY A 364 -10.85 22.08 -5.57
N GLY A 365 -9.65 22.14 -4.96
CA GLY A 365 -9.22 23.25 -4.13
C GLY A 365 -8.86 24.50 -4.97
N LYS A 366 -8.31 25.51 -4.28
CA LYS A 366 -7.87 26.77 -4.91
C LYS A 366 -6.61 26.60 -5.79
N TYR A 367 -5.97 25.43 -5.78
CA TYR A 367 -4.63 25.22 -6.31
C TYR A 367 -4.60 24.05 -7.31
N ASN A 368 -4.46 24.35 -8.61
CA ASN A 368 -4.52 23.38 -9.72
C ASN A 368 -3.14 22.90 -10.20
N SER A 369 -2.09 23.06 -9.40
CA SER A 369 -0.71 22.94 -9.88
C SER A 369 -0.19 21.51 -10.06
N ASN A 370 -0.87 20.51 -9.49
CA ASN A 370 -0.44 19.10 -9.56
C ASN A 370 -1.64 18.12 -9.52
N PRO A 371 -2.52 18.12 -10.54
CA PRO A 371 -3.64 17.19 -10.59
C PRO A 371 -3.15 15.74 -10.74
N PRO A 372 -3.97 14.73 -10.38
CA PRO A 372 -3.69 13.33 -10.73
C PRO A 372 -3.49 13.20 -12.23
N THR A 373 -2.45 12.47 -12.63
CA THR A 373 -2.11 12.21 -14.04
C THR A 373 -2.61 10.84 -14.49
N ILE A 374 -2.85 9.95 -13.51
CA ILE A 374 -3.43 8.62 -13.70
C ILE A 374 -4.81 8.60 -13.04
N HIS A 375 -5.78 8.04 -13.75
CA HIS A 375 -7.21 7.99 -13.39
C HIS A 375 -7.76 6.56 -13.51
N ILE A 376 -7.10 5.57 -12.89
CA ILE A 376 -7.51 4.17 -12.90
C ILE A 376 -8.17 3.73 -11.59
N THR A 377 -8.09 4.52 -10.51
CA THR A 377 -8.88 4.30 -9.27
C THR A 377 -10.37 4.62 -9.48
N LYS A 378 -11.08 3.81 -10.26
CA LYS A 378 -12.52 3.96 -10.55
C LYS A 378 -13.36 2.99 -9.71
N PRO A 379 -14.62 3.32 -9.40
CA PRO A 379 -15.40 4.52 -9.79
C PRO A 379 -15.29 5.69 -8.79
N LEU A 380 -14.16 5.84 -8.11
CA LEU A 380 -13.95 6.88 -7.10
C LEU A 380 -14.09 8.29 -7.70
N ASP A 381 -14.76 9.16 -6.97
CA ASP A 381 -14.78 10.60 -7.22
C ASP A 381 -13.61 11.26 -6.48
N TYR A 382 -12.74 11.96 -7.21
CA TYR A 382 -11.49 12.51 -6.68
C TYR A 382 -11.66 13.86 -5.98
N GLU A 383 -12.83 14.50 -6.08
CA GLU A 383 -13.05 15.84 -5.54
C GLU A 383 -12.75 15.90 -4.03
N GLY A 384 -11.88 16.83 -3.60
CA GLY A 384 -11.44 16.98 -2.22
C GLY A 384 -10.31 16.05 -1.76
N ALA A 385 -9.89 15.08 -2.59
CA ALA A 385 -8.75 14.21 -2.30
C ALA A 385 -7.40 14.90 -2.61
N VAL A 386 -6.33 14.30 -2.11
CA VAL A 386 -4.93 14.67 -2.35
C VAL A 386 -4.25 13.50 -3.09
N PRO A 387 -3.39 13.75 -4.09
CA PRO A 387 -2.59 12.72 -4.76
C PRO A 387 -1.46 12.14 -3.89
N ILE A 388 -0.99 10.94 -4.24
CA ILE A 388 -0.02 10.18 -3.43
C ILE A 388 1.32 10.91 -3.31
N TRP A 389 1.88 11.42 -4.40
CA TRP A 389 3.24 11.95 -4.42
C TRP A 389 3.26 13.46 -4.21
N PHE A 390 4.22 13.94 -3.43
CA PHE A 390 4.60 15.36 -3.44
C PHE A 390 5.20 15.75 -4.79
N ASP A 391 5.22 17.06 -5.10
CA ASP A 391 5.87 17.53 -6.31
C ASP A 391 7.40 17.48 -6.15
N LYS A 392 8.08 16.85 -7.12
CA LYS A 392 9.54 16.75 -7.17
C LYS A 392 10.00 16.70 -8.61
N THR A 393 10.85 17.65 -8.97
CA THR A 393 11.45 17.73 -10.31
C THR A 393 12.74 16.92 -10.40
N PHE A 394 12.85 16.10 -11.44
CA PHE A 394 14.06 15.39 -11.81
C PHE A 394 14.65 16.00 -13.08
N LYS A 395 15.97 16.21 -13.10
CA LYS A 395 16.67 16.71 -14.28
C LYS A 395 17.45 15.58 -14.95
N ASN A 396 17.11 15.29 -16.20
CA ASN A 396 17.82 14.31 -17.01
C ASN A 396 19.21 14.83 -17.42
N ALA A 397 20.05 13.90 -17.89
CA ALA A 397 21.39 14.21 -18.41
C ALA A 397 21.36 15.17 -19.62
N ASP A 398 20.25 15.22 -20.37
CA ASP A 398 20.03 16.15 -21.49
C ASP A 398 19.44 17.50 -21.05
N GLY A 399 19.24 17.69 -19.74
CA GLY A 399 18.70 18.92 -19.16
C GLY A 399 17.19 19.01 -19.09
N ARG A 400 16.43 18.04 -19.64
CA ARG A 400 14.97 18.00 -19.52
C ARG A 400 14.53 17.80 -18.08
N ILE A 401 13.43 18.45 -17.70
CA ILE A 401 12.81 18.31 -16.38
C ILE A 401 11.63 17.35 -16.47
N ILE A 402 11.60 16.34 -15.61
CA ILE A 402 10.50 15.41 -15.43
C ILE A 402 9.89 15.68 -14.05
N ARG A 403 8.58 15.93 -13.97
CA ARG A 403 7.85 16.10 -12.70
C ARG A 403 7.13 14.82 -12.28
N GLU A 404 6.49 14.15 -13.23
CA GLU A 404 5.59 13.03 -12.96
C GLU A 404 6.31 11.68 -13.12
N MET A 405 7.47 11.50 -12.49
CA MET A 405 8.35 10.36 -12.79
C MET A 405 7.64 8.99 -12.72
N LEU A 406 6.74 8.83 -11.75
CA LEU A 406 5.92 7.63 -11.52
C LEU A 406 4.43 7.82 -11.91
N GLY A 407 4.07 8.99 -12.45
CA GLY A 407 2.68 9.47 -12.49
C GLY A 407 2.13 9.76 -11.09
N ASN A 408 0.95 10.37 -11.01
CA ASN A 408 0.28 10.64 -9.73
C ASN A 408 -1.18 10.18 -9.77
N GLU A 409 -1.65 9.54 -8.71
CA GLU A 409 -3.00 8.98 -8.60
C GLU A 409 -3.58 9.27 -7.21
N ILE A 410 -4.90 9.18 -7.08
CA ILE A 410 -5.59 9.24 -5.79
C ILE A 410 -5.67 7.84 -5.18
N CYS A 411 -5.30 7.73 -3.91
CA CYS A 411 -5.56 6.55 -3.11
C CYS A 411 -6.40 6.91 -1.86
N PRO A 412 -7.53 6.25 -1.61
CA PRO A 412 -8.32 6.53 -0.40
C PRO A 412 -7.55 6.30 0.91
N GLY A 413 -6.67 5.29 0.97
CA GLY A 413 -5.92 4.95 2.18
C GLY A 413 -5.07 6.10 2.72
N HIS A 414 -4.22 6.70 1.91
CA HIS A 414 -3.35 7.78 2.39
C HIS A 414 -4.10 9.08 2.69
N ASN A 415 -5.20 9.36 1.99
CA ASN A 415 -6.07 10.48 2.32
C ASN A 415 -6.66 10.33 3.74
N MET A 416 -6.91 9.09 4.17
CA MET A 416 -7.31 8.80 5.55
C MET A 416 -6.19 9.11 6.54
N ASP A 417 -4.94 8.79 6.21
CA ASP A 417 -3.78 9.10 7.05
C ASP A 417 -3.50 10.60 7.14
N ILE A 418 -3.71 11.36 6.05
CA ILE A 418 -3.66 12.83 6.07
C ILE A 418 -4.69 13.37 7.06
N LEU A 419 -5.93 12.89 6.99
CA LEU A 419 -7.00 13.30 7.89
C LEU A 419 -6.68 12.94 9.35
N ASP A 420 -6.24 11.71 9.63
CA ASP A 420 -5.85 11.24 10.97
C ASP A 420 -4.75 12.13 11.57
N ALA A 421 -3.65 12.32 10.83
CA ALA A 421 -2.52 13.12 11.28
C ALA A 421 -2.90 14.57 11.59
N ILE A 422 -3.78 15.18 10.79
CA ILE A 422 -4.27 16.54 11.05
C ILE A 422 -5.15 16.58 12.29
N LEU A 423 -6.02 15.60 12.52
CA LEU A 423 -6.89 15.58 13.71
C LEU A 423 -6.11 15.37 15.01
N VAL A 424 -5.09 14.51 15.02
CA VAL A 424 -4.21 14.34 16.18
C VAL A 424 -3.44 15.64 16.48
N ASN A 425 -3.05 16.40 15.45
CA ASN A 425 -2.31 17.66 15.59
C ASN A 425 -3.20 18.93 15.52
N ARG A 426 -4.53 18.79 15.59
CA ARG A 426 -5.48 19.85 15.20
C ARG A 426 -5.27 21.20 15.88
N LYS A 427 -4.84 21.21 17.14
CA LYS A 427 -4.63 22.43 17.93
C LYS A 427 -3.36 23.16 17.48
N GLN A 428 -2.29 22.42 17.21
CA GLN A 428 -1.02 22.97 16.76
C GLN A 428 -1.14 23.53 15.35
N TRP A 429 -1.95 22.89 14.49
CA TRP A 429 -2.12 23.30 13.10
C TRP A 429 -3.35 24.16 12.84
N SER A 430 -4.04 24.64 13.88
CA SER A 430 -5.29 25.43 13.76
C SER A 430 -6.25 24.82 12.73
N ALA A 431 -6.41 23.50 12.80
CA ALA A 431 -7.05 22.71 11.74
C ALA A 431 -8.54 23.03 11.60
N LEU A 432 -9.20 23.41 12.70
CA LEU A 432 -10.64 23.65 12.74
C LEU A 432 -11.02 25.11 12.47
N GLU A 433 -10.15 25.86 11.80
CA GLU A 433 -10.31 27.29 11.57
C GLU A 433 -10.15 27.65 10.09
N GLY A 434 -10.92 28.65 9.62
CA GLY A 434 -10.75 29.27 8.31
C GLY A 434 -10.63 28.31 7.13
N GLU A 435 -9.59 28.50 6.32
CA GLU A 435 -9.31 27.70 5.11
C GLU A 435 -8.85 26.27 5.43
N ASN A 436 -8.22 26.06 6.60
CA ASN A 436 -7.82 24.74 7.06
C ASN A 436 -9.06 23.87 7.27
N LEU A 437 -10.09 24.40 7.94
CA LEU A 437 -11.36 23.70 8.13
C LEU A 437 -12.03 23.37 6.79
N ALA A 438 -12.02 24.31 5.83
CA ALA A 438 -12.59 24.07 4.51
C ALA A 438 -11.86 22.95 3.75
N PHE A 439 -10.53 22.86 3.87
CA PHE A 439 -9.73 21.74 3.34
C PHE A 439 -10.16 20.42 3.99
N LEU A 440 -10.23 20.36 5.31
CA LEU A 440 -10.62 19.17 6.08
C LEU A 440 -12.02 18.68 5.74
N GLN A 441 -12.99 19.59 5.62
CA GLN A 441 -14.37 19.24 5.26
C GLN A 441 -14.47 18.67 3.85
N ARG A 442 -13.70 19.19 2.88
CA ARG A 442 -13.63 18.60 1.53
C ARG A 442 -13.02 17.20 1.55
N LEU A 443 -11.95 17.00 2.32
CA LEU A 443 -11.31 15.69 2.48
C LEU A 443 -12.23 14.67 3.17
N LEU A 444 -12.96 15.10 4.20
CA LEU A 444 -14.01 14.29 4.85
C LEU A 444 -15.12 13.92 3.85
N ASN A 445 -15.57 14.88 3.05
CA ASN A 445 -16.60 14.65 2.03
C ASN A 445 -16.12 13.64 0.98
N PHE A 446 -14.84 13.63 0.60
CA PHE A 446 -14.28 12.62 -0.29
C PHE A 446 -14.47 11.20 0.27
N HIS A 447 -14.08 10.97 1.53
CA HIS A 447 -14.27 9.68 2.19
C HIS A 447 -15.74 9.32 2.32
N TYR A 448 -16.58 10.27 2.73
CA TYR A 448 -18.02 10.07 2.88
C TYR A 448 -18.67 9.59 1.58
N ARG A 449 -18.35 10.23 0.44
CA ARG A 449 -18.85 9.80 -0.87
C ARG A 449 -18.39 8.39 -1.23
N ALA A 450 -17.13 8.04 -0.94
CA ALA A 450 -16.61 6.70 -1.20
C ALA A 450 -17.33 5.60 -0.39
N PHE A 451 -17.71 5.88 0.86
CA PHE A 451 -18.45 4.96 1.72
C PHE A 451 -19.92 4.84 1.33
N VAL A 452 -20.63 5.97 1.21
CA VAL A 452 -22.08 5.99 0.94
C VAL A 452 -22.43 5.42 -0.44
N SER A 453 -21.60 5.68 -1.45
CA SER A 453 -21.82 5.09 -2.78
C SER A 453 -21.47 3.60 -2.83
N GLY A 454 -20.76 3.09 -1.81
CA GLY A 454 -20.19 1.75 -1.78
C GLY A 454 -18.93 1.57 -2.62
N ASN A 455 -18.36 2.64 -3.18
CA ASN A 455 -17.20 2.57 -4.07
C ASN A 455 -15.98 1.94 -3.39
N PHE A 456 -15.85 2.11 -2.07
CA PHE A 456 -14.75 1.55 -1.28
C PHE A 456 -14.67 0.01 -1.34
N ARG A 457 -15.77 -0.68 -1.69
CA ARG A 457 -15.83 -2.14 -1.84
C ARG A 457 -15.15 -2.63 -3.11
N HIS A 458 -15.01 -1.77 -4.13
CA HIS A 458 -14.40 -2.15 -5.40
C HIS A 458 -12.88 -2.12 -5.28
N GLU A 459 -12.21 -3.25 -5.51
CA GLU A 459 -10.75 -3.30 -5.57
C GLU A 459 -10.15 -2.34 -6.61
N THR A 460 -10.91 -1.97 -7.64
CA THR A 460 -10.47 -0.99 -8.65
C THR A 460 -10.35 0.41 -8.08
N ALA A 461 -11.12 0.77 -7.04
CA ALA A 461 -11.01 2.06 -6.36
C ALA A 461 -9.81 2.10 -5.38
N LEU A 462 -9.24 0.95 -5.04
CA LEU A 462 -8.14 0.77 -4.10
C LEU A 462 -6.95 0.11 -4.84
N LYS A 463 -6.18 0.93 -5.55
CA LYS A 463 -5.03 0.43 -6.34
C LYS A 463 -3.80 0.13 -5.48
N TYR A 464 -3.61 0.89 -4.39
CA TYR A 464 -2.43 0.75 -3.53
C TYR A 464 -2.69 -0.03 -2.23
N TYR A 465 -3.95 -0.04 -1.81
CA TYR A 465 -4.40 -0.78 -0.63
C TYR A 465 -5.49 -1.76 -1.01
N LEU A 466 -5.91 -2.50 -0.01
CA LEU A 466 -7.05 -3.38 -0.04
C LEU A 466 -8.26 -2.70 0.60
N PRO A 467 -9.50 -2.99 0.16
CA PRO A 467 -10.72 -2.45 0.79
C PRO A 467 -10.74 -2.60 2.32
N GLU A 468 -10.34 -3.76 2.83
CA GLU A 468 -10.27 -4.06 4.26
C GLU A 468 -9.22 -3.23 5.00
N ILE A 469 -8.10 -2.87 4.35
CA ILE A 469 -7.10 -1.95 4.92
C ILE A 469 -7.65 -0.54 5.00
N TYR A 470 -8.38 -0.10 3.97
CA TYR A 470 -9.03 1.20 3.98
C TYR A 470 -10.07 1.31 5.12
N VAL A 471 -10.83 0.25 5.38
CA VAL A 471 -11.77 0.17 6.50
C VAL A 471 -11.03 0.14 7.86
N TYR A 472 -9.92 -0.57 7.96
CA TYR A 472 -9.07 -0.53 9.16
C TYR A 472 -8.47 0.87 9.42
N TYR A 473 -7.99 1.56 8.38
CA TYR A 473 -7.50 2.94 8.49
C TYR A 473 -8.62 3.90 8.90
N PHE A 474 -9.83 3.71 8.38
CA PHE A 474 -10.98 4.46 8.86
C PHE A 474 -11.28 4.18 10.34
N GLY A 475 -11.14 2.92 10.80
CA GLY A 475 -11.22 2.61 12.23
C GLY A 475 -10.20 3.39 13.07
N ARG A 476 -8.94 3.46 12.63
CA ARG A 476 -7.91 4.29 13.30
C ARG A 476 -8.31 5.76 13.35
N LEU A 477 -8.77 6.33 12.24
CA LEU A 477 -9.27 7.69 12.20
C LEU A 477 -10.45 7.88 13.15
N TYR A 478 -11.39 6.94 13.20
CA TYR A 478 -12.56 7.00 14.06
C TYR A 478 -12.18 7.03 15.54
N GLN A 479 -11.15 6.30 15.93
CA GLN A 479 -10.59 6.37 17.29
C GLN A 479 -10.08 7.79 17.61
N THR A 480 -9.32 8.40 16.70
CA THR A 480 -8.87 9.81 16.81
C THR A 480 -10.06 10.78 16.89
N TYR A 481 -11.07 10.60 16.03
CA TYR A 481 -12.30 11.39 16.03
C TYR A 481 -13.05 11.26 17.37
N GLY A 482 -13.07 10.05 17.95
CA GLY A 482 -13.67 9.79 19.26
C GLY A 482 -13.09 10.64 20.39
N MET A 483 -11.81 10.99 20.30
CA MET A 483 -11.09 11.83 21.28
C MET A 483 -11.33 13.34 21.11
N LEU A 484 -12.04 13.76 20.06
CA LEU A 484 -12.42 15.17 19.87
C LEU A 484 -13.50 15.58 20.89
N THR A 485 -13.50 16.87 21.26
CA THR A 485 -14.59 17.44 22.05
C THR A 485 -15.88 17.51 21.21
N ASP A 486 -17.05 17.54 21.84
CA ASP A 486 -18.32 17.66 21.10
C ASP A 486 -18.38 18.94 20.24
N MET A 487 -17.72 20.01 20.70
CA MET A 487 -17.59 21.25 19.95
C MET A 487 -16.72 21.06 18.70
N ASP A 488 -15.54 20.45 18.86
CA ASP A 488 -14.64 20.14 17.74
C ASP A 488 -15.33 19.26 16.69
N LYS A 489 -16.10 18.26 17.14
CA LYS A 489 -16.90 17.36 16.27
C LYS A 489 -17.93 18.14 15.47
N ARG A 490 -18.70 19.02 16.10
CA ARG A 490 -19.72 19.85 15.41
C ARG A 490 -19.13 20.84 14.41
N ILE A 491 -17.92 21.35 14.68
CA ILE A 491 -17.22 22.25 13.74
C ILE A 491 -16.73 21.46 12.51
N LEU A 492 -16.08 20.31 12.74
CA LEU A 492 -15.53 19.48 11.68
C LEU A 492 -16.63 18.81 10.83
N ASP A 493 -17.59 18.18 11.48
CA ASP A 493 -18.57 17.27 10.90
C ASP A 493 -20.00 17.57 11.40
N PRO A 494 -20.59 18.72 11.00
CA PRO A 494 -21.93 19.12 11.45
C PRO A 494 -23.06 18.20 10.99
N GLU A 495 -22.80 17.34 9.99
CA GLU A 495 -23.76 16.42 9.39
C GLU A 495 -23.57 14.96 9.87
N GLU A 496 -22.67 14.72 10.82
CA GLU A 496 -22.39 13.40 11.40
C GLU A 496 -21.96 12.33 10.36
N LYS A 497 -21.26 12.74 9.29
CA LYS A 497 -20.74 11.86 8.23
C LYS A 497 -19.84 10.75 8.78
N MET A 498 -19.08 11.00 9.84
CA MET A 498 -18.25 10.01 10.50
C MET A 498 -19.08 8.84 11.05
N GLU A 499 -20.25 9.10 11.63
CA GLU A 499 -21.12 8.05 12.16
C GLU A 499 -21.80 7.25 11.04
N ASP A 500 -22.15 7.90 9.93
CA ASP A 500 -22.64 7.22 8.73
C ASP A 500 -21.59 6.26 8.16
N MET A 501 -20.36 6.75 7.96
CA MET A 501 -19.25 5.91 7.50
C MET A 501 -18.97 4.77 8.48
N ARG A 502 -19.03 5.01 9.79
CA ARG A 502 -18.88 3.98 10.84
C ARG A 502 -19.90 2.86 10.68
N ARG A 503 -21.18 3.18 10.53
CA ARG A 503 -22.23 2.16 10.35
C ARG A 503 -22.00 1.32 9.08
N ILE A 504 -21.64 1.98 7.98
CA ILE A 504 -21.35 1.30 6.70
C ILE A 504 -20.14 0.37 6.84
N ALA A 505 -19.07 0.85 7.46
CA ALA A 505 -17.83 0.10 7.67
C ALA A 505 -18.04 -1.11 8.60
N GLN A 506 -18.79 -0.93 9.70
CA GLN A 506 -19.17 -2.02 10.60
C GLN A 506 -19.98 -3.11 9.87
N GLN A 507 -20.96 -2.70 9.07
CA GLN A 507 -21.78 -3.63 8.29
C GLN A 507 -20.93 -4.40 7.28
N TYR A 508 -20.00 -3.73 6.60
CA TYR A 508 -19.04 -4.37 5.69
C TYR A 508 -18.16 -5.41 6.42
N CYS A 509 -17.59 -5.07 7.58
CA CYS A 509 -16.80 -6.02 8.36
C CYS A 509 -17.63 -7.24 8.79
N LYS A 510 -18.88 -7.03 9.23
CA LYS A 510 -19.76 -8.10 9.66
C LYS A 510 -20.19 -9.03 8.53
N ASP A 511 -20.79 -8.46 7.48
CA ASP A 511 -21.48 -9.25 6.45
C ASP A 511 -20.55 -9.70 5.32
N GLU A 512 -19.59 -8.85 4.95
CA GLU A 512 -18.76 -9.06 3.76
C GLU A 512 -17.37 -9.57 4.10
N LEU A 513 -16.78 -9.20 5.24
CA LEU A 513 -15.51 -9.78 5.71
C LEU A 513 -15.76 -11.06 6.50
N ILE A 514 -16.26 -10.95 7.72
CA ILE A 514 -16.41 -12.07 8.67
C ILE A 514 -17.49 -13.07 8.23
N GLY A 515 -18.51 -12.61 7.51
CA GLY A 515 -19.53 -13.49 6.92
C GLY A 515 -19.00 -14.51 5.90
N TYR A 516 -17.72 -14.41 5.52
CA TYR A 516 -17.06 -15.30 4.57
C TYR A 516 -15.68 -15.75 5.06
N SER A 517 -15.12 -16.78 4.43
CA SER A 517 -13.82 -17.34 4.78
C SER A 517 -12.72 -16.29 4.68
N LEU A 518 -11.97 -16.14 5.77
CA LEU A 518 -10.81 -15.26 5.90
C LEU A 518 -9.51 -16.07 6.03
N ASN A 519 -8.38 -15.47 5.66
CA ASN A 519 -7.06 -15.90 6.16
C ASN A 519 -6.68 -15.13 7.45
N ALA A 520 -5.52 -15.42 8.04
CA ALA A 520 -5.10 -14.81 9.31
C ALA A 520 -4.97 -13.27 9.22
N PHE A 521 -4.41 -12.76 8.11
CA PHE A 521 -4.22 -11.33 7.96
C PHE A 521 -5.56 -10.59 7.74
N ASP A 522 -6.45 -11.12 6.90
CA ASP A 522 -7.79 -10.54 6.72
C ASP A 522 -8.56 -10.52 8.05
N ALA A 523 -8.46 -11.60 8.84
CA ALA A 523 -9.12 -11.71 10.14
C ALA A 523 -8.56 -10.69 11.15
N ALA A 524 -7.24 -10.47 11.16
CA ALA A 524 -6.62 -9.46 12.01
C ALA A 524 -7.13 -8.05 11.66
N LEU A 525 -7.25 -7.73 10.36
CA LEU A 525 -7.81 -6.46 9.91
C LEU A 525 -9.29 -6.31 10.29
N ALA A 526 -10.11 -7.33 10.04
CA ALA A 526 -11.54 -7.29 10.34
C ALA A 526 -11.79 -7.12 11.85
N VAL A 527 -11.08 -7.86 12.69
CA VAL A 527 -11.16 -7.75 14.16
C VAL A 527 -10.72 -6.35 14.62
N SER A 528 -9.57 -5.88 14.15
CA SER A 528 -9.06 -4.55 14.51
C SER A 528 -10.05 -3.46 14.09
N ALA A 529 -10.57 -3.52 12.87
CA ALA A 529 -11.55 -2.56 12.36
C ALA A 529 -12.82 -2.54 13.21
N LEU A 530 -13.40 -3.70 13.54
CA LEU A 530 -14.61 -3.77 14.37
C LEU A 530 -14.39 -3.17 15.76
N VAL A 531 -13.23 -3.44 16.38
CA VAL A 531 -12.88 -2.88 17.69
C VAL A 531 -12.69 -1.37 17.61
N LEU A 532 -11.93 -0.89 16.64
CA LEU A 532 -11.64 0.53 16.44
C LEU A 532 -12.90 1.33 16.08
N LEU A 533 -13.81 0.72 15.32
CA LEU A 533 -15.12 1.28 15.01
C LEU A 533 -16.12 1.11 16.15
N ALA A 534 -15.71 0.60 17.31
CA ALA A 534 -16.57 0.34 18.46
C ALA A 534 -17.87 -0.38 18.07
N TYR A 535 -17.74 -1.56 17.44
CA TYR A 535 -18.86 -2.40 17.02
C TYR A 535 -19.69 -2.91 18.20
N GLU A 536 -20.99 -2.65 18.14
CA GLU A 536 -21.98 -3.20 19.06
C GLU A 536 -23.01 -4.02 18.28
N PRO A 537 -23.52 -5.13 18.84
CA PRO A 537 -23.20 -5.72 20.15
C PRO A 537 -21.86 -6.50 20.19
N ARG A 538 -21.05 -6.28 21.24
CA ARG A 538 -19.71 -6.92 21.40
C ARG A 538 -19.68 -8.44 21.42
N HIS A 539 -20.71 -9.06 22.01
CA HIS A 539 -20.75 -10.51 22.31
C HIS A 539 -21.75 -11.28 21.44
N ASP A 540 -22.00 -10.84 20.20
CA ASP A 540 -22.88 -11.56 19.26
C ASP A 540 -22.16 -12.63 18.41
N GLY A 541 -20.88 -12.87 18.70
CA GLY A 541 -20.04 -13.85 18.01
C GLY A 541 -19.30 -13.32 16.79
N VAL A 542 -19.53 -12.07 16.35
CA VAL A 542 -18.87 -11.53 15.14
C VAL A 542 -17.36 -11.36 15.37
N ILE A 543 -16.95 -10.69 16.46
CA ILE A 543 -15.53 -10.55 16.82
C ILE A 543 -14.91 -11.93 17.12
N ALA A 544 -15.66 -12.79 17.82
CA ALA A 544 -15.27 -14.16 18.15
C ALA A 544 -14.89 -14.99 16.92
N ALA A 545 -15.68 -14.89 15.84
CA ALA A 545 -15.43 -15.60 14.60
C ALA A 545 -14.09 -15.22 13.97
N GLY A 546 -13.76 -13.92 13.94
CA GLY A 546 -12.46 -13.43 13.48
C GLY A 546 -11.30 -13.93 14.35
N LEU A 547 -11.44 -13.85 15.68
CA LEU A 547 -10.42 -14.34 16.62
C LEU A 547 -10.21 -15.86 16.52
N ASN A 548 -11.26 -16.63 16.24
CA ASN A 548 -11.12 -18.06 16.02
C ASN A 548 -10.35 -18.38 14.74
N VAL A 549 -10.50 -17.60 13.66
CA VAL A 549 -9.64 -17.74 12.46
C VAL A 549 -8.18 -17.52 12.82
N LEU A 550 -7.86 -16.52 13.65
CA LEU A 550 -6.49 -16.26 14.10
C LEU A 550 -5.92 -17.40 14.94
N SER A 551 -6.73 -17.98 15.81
CA SER A 551 -6.36 -19.15 16.62
C SER A 551 -6.08 -20.36 15.73
N GLN A 552 -6.98 -20.70 14.81
CA GLN A 552 -6.86 -21.85 13.91
C GLN A 552 -5.71 -21.73 12.91
N ALA A 553 -5.37 -20.52 12.49
CA ALA A 553 -4.26 -20.28 11.56
C ALA A 553 -2.88 -20.29 12.25
N MET A 554 -2.82 -20.32 13.59
CA MET A 554 -1.55 -20.33 14.30
C MET A 554 -0.69 -21.54 13.92
N GLY A 555 0.56 -21.29 13.55
CA GLY A 555 1.53 -22.31 13.11
C GLY A 555 1.57 -22.52 11.59
N GLU A 556 0.83 -21.75 10.80
CA GLU A 556 0.86 -21.86 9.33
C GLU A 556 2.14 -21.28 8.70
N GLY A 557 2.87 -20.44 9.44
CA GLY A 557 4.07 -19.73 9.02
C GLY A 557 5.26 -20.65 8.73
N ARG A 558 6.17 -20.19 7.86
CA ARG A 558 7.40 -20.95 7.56
C ARG A 558 8.45 -20.72 8.65
N GLY A 559 9.27 -21.74 8.91
CA GLY A 559 10.32 -21.64 9.94
C GLY A 559 9.71 -21.60 11.35
N ARG A 560 10.06 -20.57 12.13
CA ARG A 560 9.55 -20.37 13.50
C ARG A 560 8.49 -19.25 13.58
N HIS A 561 7.93 -18.82 12.44
CA HIS A 561 6.90 -17.79 12.41
C HIS A 561 5.52 -18.36 12.73
N PRO A 562 4.69 -17.68 13.55
CA PRO A 562 3.33 -18.11 13.82
C PRO A 562 2.41 -18.08 12.59
N TYR A 563 2.59 -17.10 11.71
CA TYR A 563 1.71 -16.88 10.54
C TYR A 563 2.49 -16.78 9.23
N ARG A 564 1.78 -16.94 8.11
CA ARG A 564 2.34 -16.74 6.76
C ARG A 564 2.49 -15.26 6.44
N ALA A 565 3.33 -14.97 5.46
CA ALA A 565 3.39 -13.67 4.84
C ALA A 565 2.17 -13.46 3.93
N TYR A 566 1.38 -12.43 4.21
CA TYR A 566 0.26 -12.00 3.37
C TYR A 566 0.52 -10.61 2.78
N GLU A 567 -0.10 -10.35 1.64
CA GLU A 567 -0.14 -9.04 1.02
C GLU A 567 -0.84 -8.02 1.93
N TRP A 568 -0.11 -7.01 2.38
CA TRP A 568 -0.66 -5.87 3.12
C TRP A 568 -0.63 -4.55 2.35
N ASN A 569 0.05 -4.50 1.21
CA ASN A 569 0.13 -3.32 0.35
C ASN A 569 0.30 -3.82 -1.09
N ARG A 570 -0.37 -3.13 -2.02
CA ARG A 570 -0.34 -3.40 -3.45
C ARG A 570 0.39 -2.24 -4.16
N MET A 571 1.30 -2.52 -5.08
CA MET A 571 1.66 -1.54 -6.12
C MET A 571 1.26 -2.15 -7.46
N ARG A 572 0.42 -1.50 -8.29
CA ARG A 572 -0.27 -2.17 -9.41
C ARG A 572 0.23 -1.81 -10.82
N HIS A 573 0.93 -0.70 -10.98
CA HIS A 573 1.70 -0.41 -12.19
C HIS A 573 3.20 -0.50 -11.87
N PRO A 574 4.06 -0.88 -12.84
CA PRO A 574 3.74 -1.43 -14.16
C PRO A 574 3.16 -2.86 -14.11
N THR A 575 3.14 -3.46 -12.92
CA THR A 575 2.61 -4.80 -12.62
C THR A 575 2.16 -4.83 -11.16
N ARG A 576 1.42 -5.87 -10.74
CA ARG A 576 1.06 -6.06 -9.33
C ARG A 576 2.28 -6.51 -8.52
N ILE A 577 2.56 -5.83 -7.41
CA ILE A 577 3.59 -6.13 -6.44
C ILE A 577 2.90 -6.39 -5.11
N LEU A 578 3.05 -7.59 -4.57
CA LEU A 578 2.60 -7.94 -3.23
C LEU A 578 3.70 -7.54 -2.26
N VAL A 579 3.37 -6.75 -1.24
CA VAL A 579 4.29 -6.45 -0.15
C VAL A 579 3.83 -7.21 1.09
N GLY A 580 4.74 -7.74 1.89
CA GLY A 580 4.39 -8.41 3.15
C GLY A 580 5.53 -9.23 3.73
N SER A 581 5.34 -9.74 4.95
CA SER A 581 6.24 -10.72 5.58
C SER A 581 5.53 -11.43 6.72
N GLU A 582 6.10 -12.54 7.17
CA GLU A 582 5.57 -13.29 8.30
C GLU A 582 5.54 -12.43 9.58
N VAL A 583 6.60 -11.64 9.84
CA VAL A 583 6.65 -10.75 11.01
C VAL A 583 5.66 -9.57 10.89
N ALA A 584 5.40 -9.09 9.67
CA ALA A 584 4.34 -8.11 9.46
C ALA A 584 2.99 -8.68 9.88
N THR A 585 2.64 -9.90 9.43
CA THR A 585 1.40 -10.57 9.88
C THR A 585 1.35 -10.72 11.40
N SER A 586 2.45 -11.12 12.05
CA SER A 586 2.54 -11.20 13.52
C SER A 586 2.24 -9.86 14.22
N LEU A 587 2.67 -8.73 13.66
CA LEU A 587 2.37 -7.39 14.21
C LEU A 587 0.89 -7.02 14.10
N PHE A 588 0.24 -7.34 12.98
CA PHE A 588 -1.20 -7.12 12.81
C PHE A 588 -2.02 -8.01 13.75
N VAL A 589 -1.64 -9.29 13.89
CA VAL A 589 -2.32 -10.21 14.82
C VAL A 589 -2.12 -9.80 16.27
N LEU A 590 -0.90 -9.38 16.65
CA LEU A 590 -0.61 -8.85 17.99
C LEU A 590 -1.55 -7.70 18.33
N ARG A 591 -1.69 -6.72 17.42
CA ARG A 591 -2.60 -5.59 17.59
C ARG A 591 -4.04 -6.08 17.73
N ALA A 592 -4.53 -6.86 16.78
CA ALA A 592 -5.92 -7.32 16.74
C ALA A 592 -6.34 -8.03 18.04
N CYS A 593 -5.54 -8.99 18.49
CA CYS A 593 -5.81 -9.75 19.72
C CYS A 593 -5.72 -8.85 20.97
N SER A 594 -4.75 -7.94 21.03
CA SER A 594 -4.57 -7.04 22.18
C SER A 594 -5.71 -6.04 22.31
N GLU A 595 -6.15 -5.46 21.20
CA GLU A 595 -7.30 -4.54 21.17
C GLU A 595 -8.60 -5.26 21.46
N ALA A 596 -8.84 -6.43 20.84
CA ALA A 596 -10.05 -7.21 21.07
C ALA A 596 -10.17 -7.69 22.53
N MET A 597 -9.07 -8.17 23.12
CA MET A 597 -9.06 -8.59 24.53
C MET A 597 -9.49 -7.44 25.46
N ARG A 598 -8.95 -6.23 25.27
CA ARG A 598 -9.38 -5.04 26.03
C ARG A 598 -10.85 -4.69 25.77
N TYR A 599 -11.26 -4.68 24.52
CA TYR A 599 -12.58 -4.24 24.10
C TYR A 599 -13.70 -5.14 24.63
N LEU A 600 -13.50 -6.46 24.60
CA LEU A 600 -14.44 -7.45 25.12
C LEU A 600 -14.50 -7.43 26.66
N GLU A 601 -13.39 -7.16 27.35
CA GLU A 601 -13.34 -7.07 28.82
C GLU A 601 -14.08 -5.86 29.39
N LEU A 602 -14.05 -4.72 28.70
CA LEU A 602 -14.71 -3.48 29.16
C LEU A 602 -16.23 -3.64 29.38
N SER A 603 -16.89 -4.57 28.68
CA SER A 603 -18.32 -4.87 28.85
C SER A 603 -18.63 -5.64 30.13
N GLY A 604 -17.67 -6.43 30.63
CA GLY A 604 -17.83 -7.22 31.86
C GLY A 604 -17.89 -6.36 33.13
N MET A 605 -17.25 -5.17 33.10
CA MET A 605 -17.31 -4.22 34.21
C MET A 605 -18.65 -3.47 34.26
N ASP A 606 -19.25 -3.11 33.13
CA ASP A 606 -20.57 -2.46 33.08
C ASP A 606 -21.72 -3.41 33.49
N ALA A 607 -21.60 -4.71 33.21
CA ALA A 607 -22.60 -5.71 33.63
C ALA A 607 -22.59 -5.96 35.15
N SER A 608 -21.41 -5.88 35.79
CA SER A 608 -21.28 -6.04 37.25
C SER A 608 -21.77 -4.83 38.05
N MET A 609 -21.73 -3.62 37.49
CA MET A 609 -22.33 -2.43 38.12
C MET A 609 -23.85 -2.35 38.00
N ARG A 610 -24.47 -3.12 37.09
CA ARG A 610 -25.94 -3.19 36.96
C ARG A 610 -26.60 -4.28 37.81
N THR A 611 -25.80 -5.07 38.54
CA THR A 611 -26.27 -6.16 39.41
C THR A 611 -25.81 -6.03 40.86
N GLY A 612 -25.27 -4.86 41.25
CA GLY A 612 -24.86 -4.51 42.61
C GLY A 612 -25.85 -3.62 43.32
#